data_AF-A0A1E1XVL8-F1
#
_entry.id   AF-A0A1E1XVL8-F1
#
_cell.length_a   1.000
_cell.length_b   1.000
_cell.length_c   1.000
_cell.angle_alpha   90.00
_cell.angle_beta   90.00
_cell.angle_gamma   90.00
#
_symmetry.space_group_name_H-M   'P 1'
#
loop_
_entity.id
_entity.type
_entity.pdbx_description
1 polymer ?
#
loop_
_entity_poly.entity_id
_entity_poly.type
_entity_poly.pdbx_seq_one_letter_code
_entity_poly.pdbx_strand_id
1 'polypeptide(L)'
;MDNSVVSIIAAMLVSPLMGPIAAITFGIIIRDKSLVKVGLRTELCGLCLCLVFGFVFGLIMAYWGDIQGPGGWGPNTWPNSEQTARGQWRSLWVGALVALPSGAGVAMAILGGNSACLVGVAISASLLPPSINCGSLWALSLMKVFKSLGQDPINVTVSIPGTELNRTVETYPAFVAHPGFQAYYFDNANMHKECAVMAINSFCLTVVNILCIIIAGTLLLKIKEIAPESSMPRTQRFWKHDIKVARDYNRTLHESDLGQEFLQEWAKVSGVDPKIMSSDDPQSRIAQLQTLQDILMDAEDDEVYQTVTRHLAS
;
A
#
# COMPACT_ATOMS: atom_id res chain seq x y z
N MET A 1 -22.17 0.66 -4.45
CA MET A 1 -22.51 -0.64 -5.10
C MET A 1 -23.07 -0.46 -6.50
N ASP A 2 -23.28 0.78 -6.96
CA ASP A 2 -23.56 1.02 -8.38
C ASP A 2 -22.44 0.43 -9.24
N ASN A 3 -22.85 -0.28 -10.28
CA ASN A 3 -21.94 -0.86 -11.25
C ASN A 3 -21.46 0.21 -12.24
N SER A 4 -20.86 1.28 -11.70
CA SER A 4 -20.36 2.42 -12.49
C SER A 4 -18.85 2.55 -12.33
N VAL A 5 -18.16 2.32 -13.44
CA VAL A 5 -16.70 2.50 -13.55
C VAL A 5 -16.29 3.92 -13.19
N VAL A 6 -17.14 4.92 -13.47
CA VAL A 6 -16.86 6.34 -13.17
C VAL A 6 -16.82 6.59 -11.66
N SER A 7 -17.76 6.03 -10.91
CA SER A 7 -17.79 6.16 -9.44
C SER A 7 -16.56 5.48 -8.80
N ILE A 8 -16.19 4.33 -9.34
CA ILE A 8 -14.98 3.60 -8.93
C ILE A 8 -13.71 4.43 -9.18
N ILE A 9 -13.57 5.03 -10.37
CA ILE A 9 -12.40 5.87 -10.71
C ILE A 9 -12.37 7.15 -9.85
N ALA A 10 -13.52 7.78 -9.61
CA ALA A 10 -13.60 8.97 -8.77
C ALA A 10 -13.09 8.71 -7.34
N ALA A 11 -13.44 7.55 -6.76
CA ALA A 11 -12.95 7.15 -5.45
C ALA A 11 -11.43 6.87 -5.42
N MET A 12 -10.86 6.38 -6.53
CA MET A 12 -9.42 6.11 -6.63
C MET A 12 -8.56 7.38 -6.67
N LEU A 13 -9.10 8.49 -7.19
CA LEU A 13 -8.38 9.77 -7.31
C LEU A 13 -8.00 10.39 -5.96
N VAL A 14 -8.73 10.08 -4.90
CA VAL A 14 -8.57 10.68 -3.55
C VAL A 14 -7.60 9.87 -2.68
N SER A 15 -7.05 8.77 -3.20
CA SER A 15 -6.31 7.80 -2.41
C SER A 15 -4.89 8.25 -2.02
N PRO A 16 -4.50 8.16 -0.74
CA PRO A 16 -3.19 8.57 -0.24
C PRO A 16 -2.05 7.54 -0.42
N LEU A 17 -2.29 6.42 -1.13
CA LEU A 17 -1.34 5.29 -1.22
C LEU A 17 -0.09 5.54 -2.08
N MET A 18 0.00 6.68 -2.77
CA MET A 18 1.18 7.00 -3.60
C MET A 18 2.46 7.21 -2.77
N GLY A 19 2.34 7.89 -1.62
CA GLY A 19 3.49 8.27 -0.78
C GLY A 19 4.28 7.07 -0.27
N PRO A 20 3.63 6.08 0.38
CA PRO A 20 4.30 4.88 0.90
C PRO A 20 5.04 4.09 -0.18
N ILE A 21 4.42 3.87 -1.34
CA ILE A 21 5.03 3.10 -2.44
C ILE A 21 6.23 3.83 -3.06
N ALA A 22 6.14 5.15 -3.21
CA ALA A 22 7.27 5.97 -3.65
C ALA A 22 8.42 5.92 -2.63
N ALA A 23 8.11 6.02 -1.33
CA ALA A 23 9.10 5.91 -0.25
C ALA A 23 9.80 4.55 -0.23
N ILE A 24 9.08 3.44 -0.43
CA ILE A 24 9.67 2.11 -0.56
C ILE A 24 10.60 2.05 -1.76
N THR A 25 10.11 2.45 -2.93
CA THR A 25 10.86 2.36 -4.20
C THR A 25 12.14 3.21 -4.16
N PHE A 26 12.04 4.43 -3.63
CA PHE A 26 13.18 5.33 -3.46
C PHE A 26 14.15 4.82 -2.38
N GLY A 27 13.63 4.41 -1.22
CA GLY A 27 14.42 3.84 -0.13
C GLY A 27 15.26 2.64 -0.53
N ILE A 28 14.73 1.77 -1.42
CA ILE A 28 15.47 0.63 -1.99
C ILE A 28 16.69 1.10 -2.81
N ILE A 29 16.58 2.21 -3.54
CA ILE A 29 17.67 2.76 -4.37
C ILE A 29 18.77 3.39 -3.51
N ILE A 30 18.40 4.21 -2.52
CA ILE A 30 19.35 4.86 -1.61
C ILE A 30 19.85 3.95 -0.48
N ARG A 31 19.36 2.69 -0.44
CA ARG A 31 19.64 1.68 0.60
C ARG A 31 19.28 2.13 2.02
N ASP A 32 18.28 3.01 2.15
CA ASP A 32 17.75 3.43 3.44
C ASP A 32 16.71 2.43 3.95
N LYS A 33 17.13 1.56 4.88
CA LYS A 33 16.24 0.56 5.48
C LYS A 33 15.18 1.19 6.37
N SER A 34 15.45 2.36 6.97
CA SER A 34 14.48 3.05 7.82
C SER A 34 13.33 3.58 6.95
N LEU A 35 13.65 4.26 5.85
CA LEU A 35 12.66 4.78 4.90
C LEU A 35 11.82 3.66 4.28
N VAL A 36 12.44 2.54 3.89
CA VAL A 36 11.71 1.36 3.38
C VAL A 36 10.77 0.79 4.44
N LYS A 37 11.21 0.71 5.70
CA LYS A 37 10.39 0.18 6.80
C LYS A 37 9.22 1.10 7.12
N VAL A 38 9.42 2.42 7.11
CA VAL A 38 8.34 3.41 7.26
C VAL A 38 7.34 3.27 6.12
N GLY A 39 7.80 3.22 4.87
CA GLY A 39 6.94 3.02 3.71
C GLY A 39 6.13 1.72 3.78
N LEU A 40 6.78 0.59 4.11
CA LEU A 40 6.10 -0.71 4.27
C LEU A 40 5.07 -0.70 5.41
N ARG A 41 5.37 -0.07 6.54
CA ARG A 41 4.43 0.04 7.67
C ARG A 41 3.21 0.87 7.29
N THR A 42 3.42 2.00 6.61
CA THR A 42 2.31 2.86 6.19
C THR A 42 1.47 2.20 5.11
N GLU A 43 2.10 1.50 4.16
CA GLU A 43 1.39 0.72 3.13
C GLU A 43 0.56 -0.40 3.75
N LEU A 44 1.14 -1.16 4.68
CA LEU A 44 0.43 -2.22 5.39
C LEU A 44 -0.74 -1.66 6.22
N CYS A 45 -0.54 -0.53 6.91
CA CYS A 45 -1.60 0.16 7.64
C CYS A 45 -2.73 0.59 6.71
N GLY A 46 -2.40 1.19 5.56
CA GLY A 46 -3.38 1.60 4.54
C GLY A 46 -4.16 0.41 3.98
N LEU A 47 -3.47 -0.69 3.66
CA LEU A 47 -4.09 -1.93 3.18
C LEU A 47 -5.03 -2.53 4.24
N CYS A 48 -4.59 -2.59 5.49
CA CYS A 48 -5.41 -3.06 6.61
C CYS A 48 -6.65 -2.19 6.82
N LEU A 49 -6.51 -0.86 6.76
CA LEU A 49 -7.64 0.07 6.86
C LEU A 49 -8.65 -0.16 5.74
N CYS A 50 -8.20 -0.32 4.49
CA CYS A 50 -9.08 -0.60 3.34
C CYS A 50 -9.83 -1.93 3.50
N LEU A 51 -9.13 -2.96 3.97
CA LEU A 51 -9.69 -4.29 4.20
C LEU A 51 -10.72 -4.26 5.33
N VAL A 52 -10.39 -3.66 6.48
CA VAL A 52 -11.30 -3.52 7.62
C VAL A 52 -12.52 -2.69 7.24
N PHE A 53 -12.34 -1.58 6.52
CA PHE A 53 -13.45 -0.77 6.05
C PHE A 53 -14.36 -1.56 5.11
N GLY A 54 -13.79 -2.25 4.11
CA GLY A 54 -14.55 -3.11 3.21
C GLY A 54 -15.28 -4.25 3.93
N PHE A 55 -14.66 -4.81 4.98
CA PHE A 55 -15.24 -5.88 5.80
C PHE A 55 -16.39 -5.38 6.67
N VAL A 56 -16.22 -4.28 7.41
CA VAL A 56 -17.29 -3.69 8.23
C VAL A 56 -18.46 -3.23 7.36
N PHE A 57 -18.16 -2.57 6.25
CA PHE A 57 -19.18 -2.17 5.27
C PHE A 57 -19.91 -3.39 4.70
N GLY A 58 -19.17 -4.44 4.33
CA GLY A 58 -19.73 -5.70 3.85
C GLY A 58 -20.64 -6.39 4.89
N LEU A 59 -20.27 -6.35 6.18
CA LEU A 59 -21.08 -6.91 7.26
C LEU A 59 -22.39 -6.14 7.47
N ILE A 60 -22.33 -4.82 7.52
CA ILE A 60 -23.51 -3.96 7.65
C ILE A 60 -24.47 -4.25 6.50
N MET A 61 -23.96 -4.28 5.26
CA MET A 61 -24.80 -4.53 4.09
C MET A 61 -25.34 -5.96 4.05
N ALA A 62 -24.55 -6.97 4.41
CA ALA A 62 -25.02 -8.36 4.45
C ALA A 62 -26.09 -8.60 5.52
N TYR A 63 -26.07 -7.82 6.61
CA TYR A 63 -27.07 -7.87 7.67
C TYR A 63 -28.38 -7.17 7.28
N TRP A 64 -28.30 -5.93 6.78
CA TRP A 64 -29.47 -5.10 6.45
C TRP A 64 -30.12 -5.43 5.11
N GLY A 65 -29.44 -6.23 4.30
CA GLY A 65 -29.76 -6.40 2.90
C GLY A 65 -30.83 -7.43 2.54
N ASP A 66 -31.53 -8.08 3.49
CA ASP A 66 -32.57 -9.08 3.17
C ASP A 66 -33.87 -8.49 2.55
N ILE A 67 -33.89 -7.19 2.22
CA ILE A 67 -35.01 -6.54 1.55
C ILE A 67 -35.04 -6.97 0.07
N GLN A 68 -35.95 -7.87 -0.28
CA GLN A 68 -36.17 -8.31 -1.67
C GLN A 68 -36.91 -7.23 -2.47
N GLY A 69 -36.25 -6.62 -3.45
CA GLY A 69 -36.85 -5.65 -4.39
C GLY A 69 -35.83 -4.96 -5.29
N PRO A 70 -36.27 -4.25 -6.35
CA PRO A 70 -35.38 -3.55 -7.31
C PRO A 70 -34.57 -2.37 -6.71
N GLY A 71 -34.67 -2.13 -5.39
CA GLY A 71 -33.84 -1.21 -4.61
C GLY A 71 -33.25 -1.85 -3.35
N GLY A 72 -33.23 -3.18 -3.27
CA GLY A 72 -32.65 -3.91 -2.15
C GLY A 72 -31.13 -3.85 -2.17
N TRP A 73 -30.53 -3.26 -1.13
CA TRP A 73 -29.08 -3.20 -0.89
C TRP A 73 -28.54 -4.54 -0.38
N GLY A 74 -28.95 -5.63 -1.05
CA GLY A 74 -29.09 -6.96 -0.47
C GLY A 74 -28.19 -8.07 -1.00
N PRO A 75 -27.98 -9.16 -0.23
CA PRO A 75 -27.22 -10.35 -0.64
C PRO A 75 -27.74 -11.06 -1.90
N ASN A 76 -28.90 -10.65 -2.43
CA ASN A 76 -29.53 -11.23 -3.62
C ASN A 76 -29.14 -10.56 -4.93
N THR A 77 -28.20 -9.60 -4.93
CA THR A 77 -27.60 -9.02 -6.15
C THR A 77 -26.07 -8.89 -6.07
N TRP A 78 -25.50 -9.33 -4.95
CA TRP A 78 -24.08 -9.22 -4.61
C TRP A 78 -23.50 -10.62 -4.40
N PRO A 79 -22.39 -11.03 -5.04
CA PRO A 79 -21.36 -10.24 -5.75
C PRO A 79 -21.70 -9.73 -7.16
N ASN A 80 -21.34 -8.47 -7.45
CA ASN A 80 -21.56 -7.83 -8.75
C ASN A 80 -20.48 -8.25 -9.78
N SER A 81 -20.73 -8.04 -11.08
CA SER A 81 -19.77 -8.41 -12.15
C SER A 81 -18.36 -7.83 -11.96
N GLU A 82 -18.24 -6.57 -11.53
CA GLU A 82 -16.94 -5.92 -11.27
C GLU A 82 -16.20 -6.49 -10.06
N GLN A 83 -16.94 -6.97 -9.05
CA GLN A 83 -16.36 -7.59 -7.86
C GLN A 83 -15.92 -9.02 -8.17
N THR A 84 -16.72 -9.76 -8.93
CA THR A 84 -16.37 -11.10 -9.43
C THR A 84 -15.17 -11.06 -10.36
N ALA A 85 -15.09 -10.08 -11.26
CA ALA A 85 -13.95 -9.93 -12.17
C ALA A 85 -12.61 -9.84 -11.40
N ARG A 86 -12.59 -9.19 -10.24
CA ARG A 86 -11.38 -9.02 -9.41
C ARG A 86 -11.05 -10.26 -8.57
N GLY A 87 -12.00 -11.17 -8.39
CA GLY A 87 -11.82 -12.44 -7.69
C GLY A 87 -11.36 -13.62 -8.56
N GLN A 88 -11.21 -13.41 -9.88
CA GLN A 88 -10.79 -14.44 -10.83
C GLN A 88 -9.26 -14.62 -10.88
N TRP A 89 -8.81 -15.86 -11.09
CA TRP A 89 -7.39 -16.21 -11.21
C TRP A 89 -6.73 -15.48 -12.39
N ARG A 90 -7.47 -15.30 -13.49
CA ARG A 90 -7.00 -14.56 -14.66
C ARG A 90 -6.58 -13.13 -14.31
N SER A 91 -7.24 -12.53 -13.33
CA SER A 91 -7.00 -11.14 -12.97
C SER A 91 -5.65 -10.94 -12.29
N LEU A 92 -5.05 -11.97 -11.70
CA LEU A 92 -3.71 -11.88 -11.09
C LEU A 92 -2.64 -11.54 -12.13
N TRP A 93 -2.55 -12.30 -13.22
CA TRP A 93 -1.51 -12.07 -14.22
C TRP A 93 -1.81 -10.85 -15.10
N VAL A 94 -3.09 -10.57 -15.40
CA VAL A 94 -3.48 -9.35 -16.11
C VAL A 94 -3.17 -8.11 -15.26
N GLY A 95 -3.50 -8.17 -13.97
CA GLY A 95 -3.17 -7.12 -13.00
C GLY A 95 -1.67 -6.88 -12.89
N ALA A 96 -0.87 -7.94 -12.81
CA ALA A 96 0.58 -7.84 -12.81
C ALA A 96 1.11 -7.10 -14.06
N LEU A 97 0.62 -7.42 -15.25
CA LEU A 97 1.01 -6.74 -16.49
C LEU A 97 0.64 -5.26 -16.50
N VAL A 98 -0.52 -4.88 -15.93
CA VAL A 98 -0.96 -3.48 -15.80
C VAL A 98 -0.20 -2.73 -14.70
N ALA A 99 0.25 -3.44 -13.66
CA ALA A 99 1.01 -2.87 -12.55
C ALA A 99 2.44 -2.46 -12.96
N LEU A 100 3.05 -3.14 -13.94
CA LEU A 100 4.40 -2.83 -14.43
C LEU A 100 4.54 -1.39 -14.97
N PRO A 101 3.68 -0.90 -15.90
CA PRO A 101 3.64 0.50 -16.30
C PRO A 101 3.43 1.48 -15.14
N SER A 102 2.65 1.10 -14.14
CA SER A 102 2.39 1.95 -12.97
C SER A 102 3.67 2.15 -12.14
N GLY A 103 4.49 1.11 -11.98
CA GLY A 103 5.82 1.23 -11.37
C GLY A 103 6.78 2.13 -12.17
N ALA A 104 6.70 2.10 -13.49
CA ALA A 104 7.43 3.04 -14.34
C ALA A 104 7.02 4.49 -14.10
N GLY A 105 5.71 4.70 -13.95
CA GLY A 105 5.14 5.96 -13.50
C GLY A 105 5.77 6.44 -12.20
N VAL A 106 5.90 5.58 -11.17
CA VAL A 106 6.50 5.95 -9.87
C VAL A 106 7.91 6.48 -10.04
N ALA A 107 8.74 5.78 -10.81
CA ALA A 107 10.10 6.23 -11.09
C ALA A 107 10.12 7.60 -11.78
N MET A 108 9.20 7.83 -12.72
CA MET A 108 9.09 9.12 -13.42
C MET A 108 8.52 10.24 -12.52
N ALA A 109 7.59 9.93 -11.63
CA ALA A 109 7.02 10.85 -10.65
C ALA A 109 8.06 11.36 -9.65
N ILE A 110 8.98 10.49 -9.21
CA ILE A 110 10.09 10.88 -8.33
C ILE A 110 11.03 11.88 -9.04
N LEU A 111 11.11 11.83 -10.37
CA LEU A 111 12.08 12.59 -11.16
C LEU A 111 11.50 13.86 -11.80
N GLY A 112 10.22 13.82 -12.16
CA GLY A 112 9.48 14.93 -12.72
C GLY A 112 8.52 15.44 -11.67
N GLY A 113 8.81 16.61 -11.09
CA GLY A 113 8.05 17.21 -9.99
C GLY A 113 6.56 17.50 -10.23
N ASN A 114 5.98 17.08 -11.37
CA ASN A 114 4.56 17.22 -11.69
C ASN A 114 3.86 15.88 -12.05
N SER A 115 4.58 14.76 -12.13
CA SER A 115 4.00 13.47 -12.56
C SER A 115 3.51 12.61 -11.39
N ALA A 116 3.72 13.05 -10.15
CA ALA A 116 3.31 12.32 -8.96
C ALA A 116 1.79 12.09 -8.93
N CYS A 117 0.97 13.15 -9.03
CA CYS A 117 -0.48 13.02 -8.94
C CYS A 117 -1.07 12.02 -9.95
N LEU A 118 -0.63 12.03 -11.21
CA LEU A 118 -1.14 11.11 -12.26
C LEU A 118 -0.84 9.65 -11.93
N VAL A 119 0.35 9.38 -11.41
CA VAL A 119 0.81 8.03 -11.07
C VAL A 119 0.11 7.52 -9.82
N GLY A 120 -0.16 8.39 -8.85
CA GLY A 120 -0.95 8.06 -7.66
C GLY A 120 -2.34 7.52 -7.99
N VAL A 121 -2.97 8.07 -9.04
CA VAL A 121 -4.28 7.58 -9.54
C VAL A 121 -4.16 6.17 -10.11
N ALA A 122 -3.16 5.91 -10.95
CA ALA A 122 -2.97 4.60 -11.58
C ALA A 122 -2.70 3.50 -10.54
N ILE A 123 -1.86 3.80 -9.54
CA ILE A 123 -1.56 2.90 -8.43
C ILE A 123 -2.82 2.62 -7.64
N SER A 124 -3.52 3.66 -7.21
CA SER A 124 -4.75 3.54 -6.43
C SER A 124 -5.82 2.76 -7.17
N ALA A 125 -5.92 2.94 -8.50
CA ALA A 125 -6.83 2.17 -9.34
C ALA A 125 -6.55 0.67 -9.35
N SER A 126 -5.27 0.29 -9.26
CA SER A 126 -4.84 -1.10 -9.25
C SER A 126 -4.91 -1.77 -7.85
N LEU A 127 -4.91 -0.98 -6.76
CA LEU A 127 -4.74 -1.50 -5.40
C LEU A 127 -6.01 -1.41 -4.54
N LEU A 128 -6.74 -0.28 -4.59
CA LEU A 128 -7.87 -0.04 -3.70
C LEU A 128 -9.07 -0.96 -3.96
N PRO A 129 -9.58 -1.08 -5.20
CA PRO A 129 -10.74 -1.93 -5.44
C PRO A 129 -10.51 -3.40 -5.07
N PRO A 130 -9.39 -4.05 -5.42
CA PRO A 130 -9.20 -5.45 -5.03
C PRO A 130 -9.02 -5.61 -3.51
N SER A 131 -8.45 -4.62 -2.80
CA SER A 131 -8.35 -4.62 -1.34
C SER A 131 -9.73 -4.52 -0.65
N ILE A 132 -10.54 -3.53 -1.04
CA ILE A 132 -11.90 -3.34 -0.49
C ILE A 132 -12.79 -4.53 -0.86
N ASN A 133 -12.68 -5.02 -2.10
CA ASN A 133 -13.43 -6.17 -2.58
C ASN A 133 -13.14 -7.42 -1.73
N CYS A 134 -11.87 -7.68 -1.40
CA CYS A 134 -11.48 -8.77 -0.50
C CYS A 134 -12.20 -8.68 0.85
N GLY A 135 -12.12 -7.53 1.54
CA GLY A 135 -12.79 -7.34 2.83
C GLY A 135 -14.30 -7.56 2.74
N SER A 136 -14.93 -7.01 1.71
CA SER A 136 -16.37 -7.15 1.49
C SER A 136 -16.80 -8.60 1.21
N LEU A 137 -16.04 -9.35 0.40
CA LEU A 137 -16.34 -10.75 0.07
C LEU A 137 -16.12 -11.69 1.26
N TRP A 138 -15.12 -11.44 2.11
CA TRP A 138 -14.96 -12.17 3.37
C TRP A 138 -16.11 -11.91 4.34
N ALA A 139 -16.59 -10.67 4.44
CA ALA A 139 -17.76 -10.35 5.24
C ALA A 139 -19.02 -11.09 4.73
N LEU A 140 -19.21 -11.16 3.41
CA LEU A 140 -20.32 -11.90 2.80
C LEU A 140 -20.23 -13.41 3.09
N SER A 141 -19.05 -14.00 2.92
CA SER A 141 -18.82 -15.41 3.23
C SER A 141 -19.16 -15.71 4.70
N LEU A 142 -18.68 -14.87 5.61
CA LEU A 142 -18.94 -14.99 7.04
C LEU A 142 -20.44 -14.87 7.37
N MET A 143 -21.12 -13.86 6.83
CA MET A 143 -22.55 -13.67 7.09
C MET A 143 -23.40 -14.83 6.54
N LYS A 144 -23.02 -15.40 5.39
CA LYS A 144 -23.69 -16.60 4.86
C LYS A 144 -23.57 -17.79 5.81
N VAL A 145 -22.39 -18.00 6.41
CA VAL A 145 -22.18 -19.04 7.43
C VAL A 145 -22.99 -18.76 8.70
N PHE A 146 -23.09 -17.51 9.14
CA PHE A 146 -23.94 -17.18 10.30
C PHE A 146 -25.42 -17.42 10.03
N LYS A 147 -25.93 -17.04 8.84
CA LYS A 147 -27.34 -17.26 8.47
C LYS A 147 -27.67 -18.75 8.32
N SER A 148 -26.73 -19.58 7.86
CA SER A 148 -26.99 -21.02 7.71
C SER A 148 -27.21 -21.74 9.04
N LEU A 149 -26.68 -21.22 10.15
CA LEU A 149 -26.87 -21.84 11.48
C LEU A 149 -28.32 -21.84 11.96
N GLY A 150 -29.16 -20.93 11.44
CA GLY A 150 -30.56 -20.80 11.82
C GLY A 150 -31.56 -21.25 10.75
N GLN A 151 -31.09 -21.92 9.69
CA GLN A 151 -31.92 -22.32 8.54
C GLN A 151 -31.93 -23.84 8.36
N ASP A 152 -33.07 -24.38 7.95
CA ASP A 152 -33.17 -25.79 7.59
C ASP A 152 -32.52 -26.06 6.22
N PRO A 153 -31.93 -27.26 6.03
CA PRO A 153 -31.35 -27.65 4.76
C PRO A 153 -32.43 -27.77 3.66
N ILE A 154 -32.07 -27.34 2.46
CA ILE A 154 -32.87 -27.40 1.24
C ILE A 154 -32.14 -28.17 0.15
N ASN A 155 -32.90 -28.84 -0.71
CA ASN A 155 -32.35 -29.54 -1.86
C ASN A 155 -32.33 -28.62 -3.07
N VAL A 156 -31.14 -28.36 -3.61
CA VAL A 156 -30.95 -27.49 -4.78
C VAL A 156 -30.33 -28.30 -5.92
N THR A 157 -30.87 -28.13 -7.12
CA THR A 157 -30.31 -28.71 -8.34
C THR A 157 -29.20 -27.81 -8.89
N VAL A 158 -28.00 -28.36 -9.02
CA VAL A 158 -26.83 -27.69 -9.60
C VAL A 158 -26.44 -28.40 -10.89
N SER A 159 -26.14 -27.64 -11.94
CA SER A 159 -25.56 -28.16 -13.19
C SER A 159 -24.12 -28.61 -12.97
N ILE A 160 -23.76 -29.82 -13.43
CA ILE A 160 -22.38 -30.31 -13.38
C ILE A 160 -21.55 -29.60 -14.46
N PRO A 161 -20.40 -28.98 -14.10
CA PRO A 161 -19.55 -28.28 -15.06
C PRO A 161 -19.18 -29.15 -16.26
N GLY A 162 -19.47 -28.68 -17.47
CA GLY A 162 -19.13 -29.37 -18.73
C GLY A 162 -20.13 -30.46 -19.16
N THR A 163 -21.29 -30.59 -18.52
CA THR A 163 -22.36 -31.52 -18.91
C THR A 163 -23.75 -30.89 -18.77
N GLU A 164 -24.75 -31.41 -19.49
CA GLU A 164 -26.18 -31.04 -19.34
C GLU A 164 -26.86 -31.74 -18.14
N LEU A 165 -26.07 -32.41 -17.28
CA LEU A 165 -26.58 -33.19 -16.16
C LEU A 165 -26.71 -32.33 -14.91
N ASN A 166 -27.85 -32.43 -14.24
CA ASN A 166 -28.13 -31.75 -12.98
C ASN A 166 -27.96 -32.71 -11.80
N ARG A 167 -27.23 -32.27 -10.77
CA ARG A 167 -27.06 -32.97 -9.50
C ARG A 167 -27.85 -32.28 -8.41
N THR A 168 -28.61 -33.03 -7.64
CA THR A 168 -29.23 -32.53 -6.40
C THR A 168 -28.20 -32.53 -5.28
N VAL A 169 -28.00 -31.37 -4.66
CA VAL A 169 -27.12 -31.19 -3.51
C VAL A 169 -27.93 -30.58 -2.37
N GLU A 170 -27.78 -31.17 -1.18
CA GLU A 170 -28.34 -30.63 0.05
C GLU A 170 -27.48 -29.44 0.51
N THR A 171 -28.10 -28.27 0.65
CA THR A 171 -27.42 -27.02 1.05
C THR A 171 -28.35 -26.13 1.86
N TYR A 172 -27.85 -25.02 2.38
CA TYR A 172 -28.66 -24.05 3.13
C TYR A 172 -29.12 -22.90 2.22
N PRO A 173 -30.30 -22.31 2.44
CA PRO A 173 -30.79 -21.18 1.65
C PRO A 173 -29.77 -20.03 1.56
N ALA A 174 -29.05 -19.73 2.65
CA ALA A 174 -28.00 -18.72 2.69
C ALA A 174 -26.80 -19.00 1.75
N PHE A 175 -26.54 -20.27 1.42
CA PHE A 175 -25.43 -20.69 0.56
C PHE A 175 -25.77 -20.70 -0.92
N VAL A 176 -27.04 -20.53 -1.26
CA VAL A 176 -27.48 -20.44 -2.66
C VAL A 176 -27.00 -19.13 -3.26
N ALA A 177 -26.51 -19.23 -4.49
CA ALA A 177 -26.15 -18.10 -5.32
C ALA A 177 -27.39 -17.29 -5.70
N HIS A 178 -27.24 -15.97 -5.84
CA HIS A 178 -28.37 -15.15 -6.28
C HIS A 178 -28.72 -15.40 -7.75
N PRO A 179 -29.97 -15.11 -8.18
CA PRO A 179 -30.37 -15.29 -9.57
C PRO A 179 -29.43 -14.50 -10.52
N GLY A 180 -28.94 -15.16 -11.56
CA GLY A 180 -28.02 -14.57 -12.54
C GLY A 180 -26.53 -14.64 -12.19
N PHE A 181 -26.15 -15.11 -11.00
CA PHE A 181 -24.76 -15.40 -10.67
C PHE A 181 -24.36 -16.80 -11.14
N GLN A 182 -23.19 -16.93 -11.75
CA GLN A 182 -22.55 -18.21 -12.00
C GLN A 182 -21.25 -18.31 -11.22
N ALA A 183 -21.17 -19.30 -10.35
CA ALA A 183 -19.96 -19.59 -9.60
C ALA A 183 -18.82 -20.06 -10.53
N TYR A 184 -17.62 -19.61 -10.22
CA TYR A 184 -16.43 -19.81 -11.04
C TYR A 184 -15.52 -20.92 -10.49
N TYR A 185 -15.40 -21.03 -9.17
CA TYR A 185 -14.53 -22.02 -8.51
C TYR A 185 -15.31 -23.22 -7.97
N PHE A 186 -16.50 -22.97 -7.45
CA PHE A 186 -17.40 -23.98 -6.89
C PHE A 186 -18.76 -23.95 -7.58
N ASP A 187 -19.69 -24.70 -7.00
CA ASP A 187 -21.07 -24.77 -7.43
C ASP A 187 -21.91 -23.61 -6.88
N ASN A 188 -23.01 -23.29 -7.57
CA ASN A 188 -23.99 -22.29 -7.14
C ASN A 188 -24.66 -22.61 -5.78
N ALA A 189 -24.53 -23.85 -5.29
CA ALA A 189 -24.99 -24.26 -3.96
C ALA A 189 -23.99 -23.95 -2.82
N ASN A 190 -22.75 -23.56 -3.14
CA ASN A 190 -21.65 -23.35 -2.20
C ASN A 190 -21.10 -21.92 -2.25
N MET A 191 -21.97 -20.91 -2.27
CA MET A 191 -21.58 -19.50 -2.43
C MET A 191 -20.64 -18.99 -1.33
N HIS A 192 -20.72 -19.52 -0.11
CA HIS A 192 -19.82 -19.13 0.99
C HIS A 192 -18.35 -19.47 0.67
N LYS A 193 -18.08 -20.62 0.04
CA LYS A 193 -16.74 -21.04 -0.40
C LYS A 193 -16.28 -20.23 -1.60
N GLU A 194 -17.20 -19.99 -2.54
CA GLU A 194 -16.94 -19.14 -3.72
C GLU A 194 -16.48 -17.74 -3.30
N CYS A 195 -17.23 -17.09 -2.40
CA CYS A 195 -16.87 -15.77 -1.87
C CYS A 195 -15.54 -15.77 -1.12
N ALA A 196 -15.26 -16.81 -0.34
CA ALA A 196 -13.99 -16.93 0.39
C ALA A 196 -12.78 -17.04 -0.55
N VAL A 197 -12.89 -17.85 -1.61
CA VAL A 197 -11.82 -18.01 -2.61
C VAL A 197 -11.67 -16.75 -3.47
N MET A 198 -12.76 -16.13 -3.90
CA MET A 198 -12.69 -14.84 -4.61
C MET A 198 -12.04 -13.75 -3.76
N ALA A 199 -12.31 -13.71 -2.46
CA ALA A 199 -11.68 -12.76 -1.55
C ALA A 199 -10.16 -12.98 -1.45
N ILE A 200 -9.72 -14.25 -1.35
CA ILE A 200 -8.29 -14.61 -1.36
C ILE A 200 -7.63 -14.17 -2.65
N ASN A 201 -8.23 -14.46 -3.81
CA ASN A 201 -7.68 -14.05 -5.10
C ASN A 201 -7.59 -12.53 -5.26
N SER A 202 -8.61 -11.81 -4.78
CA SER A 202 -8.61 -10.33 -4.76
C SER A 202 -7.51 -9.76 -3.85
N PHE A 203 -7.25 -10.40 -2.71
CA PHE A 203 -6.11 -10.03 -1.85
C PHE A 203 -4.78 -10.30 -2.54
N CYS A 204 -4.60 -11.49 -3.11
CA CYS A 204 -3.40 -11.87 -3.85
C CYS A 204 -3.13 -10.92 -5.01
N LEU A 205 -4.16 -10.52 -5.75
CA LEU A 205 -4.06 -9.49 -6.80
C LEU A 205 -3.48 -8.18 -6.26
N THR A 206 -3.93 -7.73 -5.09
CA THR A 206 -3.40 -6.51 -4.46
C THR A 206 -1.92 -6.65 -4.12
N VAL A 207 -1.54 -7.78 -3.50
CA VAL A 207 -0.14 -8.06 -3.12
C VAL A 207 0.75 -8.16 -4.36
N VAL A 208 0.32 -8.89 -5.39
CA VAL A 208 1.05 -9.03 -6.65
C VAL A 208 1.24 -7.65 -7.30
N ASN A 209 0.19 -6.83 -7.35
CA ASN A 209 0.29 -5.48 -7.92
C ASN A 209 1.30 -4.61 -7.16
N ILE A 210 1.28 -4.62 -5.82
CA ILE A 210 2.26 -3.89 -4.99
C ILE A 210 3.69 -4.35 -5.34
N LEU A 211 3.94 -5.66 -5.36
CA LEU A 211 5.26 -6.21 -5.67
C LEU A 211 5.71 -5.84 -7.09
N CYS A 212 4.82 -5.95 -8.09
CA CYS A 212 5.12 -5.57 -9.46
C CYS A 212 5.45 -4.08 -9.59
N ILE A 213 4.72 -3.19 -8.90
CA ILE A 213 4.98 -1.75 -8.90
C ILE A 213 6.35 -1.45 -8.29
N ILE A 214 6.68 -2.03 -7.14
CA ILE A 214 7.97 -1.83 -6.47
C ILE A 214 9.13 -2.34 -7.34
N ILE A 215 9.00 -3.54 -7.91
CA ILE A 215 10.03 -4.14 -8.76
C ILE A 215 10.25 -3.27 -10.01
N ALA A 216 9.18 -2.93 -10.75
CA ALA A 216 9.28 -2.13 -11.96
C ALA A 216 9.83 -0.72 -11.69
N GLY A 217 9.37 -0.07 -10.62
CA GLY A 217 9.87 1.23 -10.20
C GLY A 217 11.37 1.19 -9.84
N THR A 218 11.79 0.18 -9.09
CA THR A 218 13.20 -0.01 -8.73
C THR A 218 14.07 -0.26 -9.96
N LEU A 219 13.60 -1.12 -10.89
CA LEU A 219 14.33 -1.40 -12.12
C LEU A 219 14.54 -0.14 -12.96
N LEU A 220 13.51 0.70 -13.11
CA LEU A 220 13.62 1.92 -13.90
C LEU A 220 14.50 2.99 -13.25
N LEU A 221 14.44 3.13 -11.92
CA LEU A 221 15.37 3.99 -11.21
C LEU A 221 16.81 3.50 -11.37
N LYS A 222 17.06 2.19 -11.33
CA LYS A 222 18.40 1.63 -11.61
C LYS A 222 18.87 1.91 -13.04
N ILE A 223 17.99 1.79 -14.03
CA ILE A 223 18.33 2.12 -15.43
C ILE A 223 18.78 3.59 -15.53
N LYS A 224 18.06 4.50 -14.87
CA LYS A 224 18.41 5.92 -14.88
C LYS A 224 19.67 6.26 -14.08
N GLU A 225 19.99 5.51 -13.02
CA GLU A 225 21.26 5.63 -12.31
C GLU A 225 22.44 5.29 -13.25
N ILE A 226 22.30 4.26 -14.08
CA ILE A 226 23.36 3.77 -14.98
C ILE A 226 23.50 4.65 -16.23
N ALA A 227 22.40 5.20 -16.75
CA ALA A 227 22.38 6.01 -17.98
C ALA A 227 21.73 7.40 -17.78
N PRO A 228 22.38 8.31 -17.03
CA PRO A 228 21.82 9.62 -16.70
C PRO A 228 21.76 10.60 -17.88
N GLU A 229 22.45 10.34 -19.01
CA GLU A 229 22.43 11.23 -20.19
C GLU A 229 21.09 11.27 -20.92
N SER A 230 20.20 10.31 -20.64
CA SER A 230 18.81 10.31 -21.11
C SER A 230 17.86 11.16 -20.25
N SER A 231 18.36 11.81 -19.20
CA SER A 231 17.57 12.60 -18.24
C SER A 231 17.80 14.11 -18.40
N MET A 232 16.82 14.93 -18.02
CA MET A 232 16.92 16.40 -18.07
C MET A 232 18.22 16.89 -17.38
N PRO A 233 18.87 17.96 -17.86
CA PRO A 233 20.13 18.46 -17.31
C PRO A 233 20.09 18.70 -15.78
N ARG A 234 18.93 19.09 -15.26
CA ARG A 234 18.67 19.36 -13.84
C ARG A 234 18.73 18.11 -12.93
N THR A 235 18.45 16.91 -13.45
CA THR A 235 18.46 15.65 -12.67
C THR A 235 19.78 14.90 -12.73
N GLN A 236 20.74 15.30 -13.57
CA GLN A 236 22.03 14.60 -13.72
C GLN A 236 22.89 14.68 -12.44
N ARG A 237 22.88 15.85 -11.76
CA ARG A 237 23.58 16.06 -10.48
C ARG A 237 23.05 15.12 -9.38
N PHE A 238 21.73 14.99 -9.31
CA PHE A 238 21.04 14.12 -8.36
C PHE A 238 21.51 12.65 -8.47
N TRP A 239 21.57 12.12 -9.69
CA TRP A 239 22.00 10.74 -9.94
C TRP A 239 23.50 10.51 -9.74
N LYS A 240 24.34 11.47 -10.15
CA LYS A 240 25.81 11.29 -10.08
C LYS A 240 26.38 11.53 -8.68
N HIS A 241 25.87 12.53 -7.97
CA HIS A 241 26.46 13.03 -6.74
C HIS A 241 25.56 12.77 -5.53
N ASP A 242 24.32 13.25 -5.56
CA ASP A 242 23.47 13.27 -4.36
C ASP A 242 23.03 11.86 -3.91
N ILE A 243 22.70 10.97 -4.84
CA ILE A 243 22.38 9.57 -4.53
C ILE A 243 23.59 8.81 -3.97
N LYS A 244 24.81 9.12 -4.41
CA LYS A 244 26.02 8.48 -3.87
C LYS A 244 26.28 8.96 -2.46
N VAL A 245 26.24 10.28 -2.22
CA VAL A 245 26.40 10.88 -0.90
C VAL A 245 25.36 10.33 0.08
N ALA A 246 24.08 10.29 -0.30
CA ALA A 246 23.01 9.76 0.55
C ALA A 246 23.20 8.27 0.88
N ARG A 247 23.65 7.48 -0.09
CA ARG A 247 23.90 6.04 0.12
C ARG A 247 25.15 5.78 0.96
N ASP A 248 26.20 6.59 0.80
CA ASP A 248 27.40 6.50 1.63
C ASP A 248 27.06 6.92 3.06
N TYR A 249 26.31 8.00 3.24
CA TYR A 249 25.74 8.42 4.53
C TYR A 249 24.94 7.30 5.21
N ASN A 250 23.97 6.70 4.50
CA ASN A 250 23.16 5.60 5.03
C ASN A 250 23.94 4.30 5.28
N ARG A 251 25.11 4.14 4.66
CA ARG A 251 25.98 2.96 4.85
C ARG A 251 26.89 3.14 6.05
N THR A 252 27.36 4.36 6.32
CA THR A 252 28.35 4.63 7.37
C THR A 252 27.74 4.97 8.71
N LEU A 253 26.54 5.58 8.75
CA LEU A 253 25.96 6.11 9.98
C LEU A 253 24.82 5.23 10.49
N HIS A 254 25.03 4.63 11.65
CA HIS A 254 23.95 4.09 12.49
C HIS A 254 23.41 5.23 13.37
N GLU A 255 22.09 5.38 13.44
CA GLU A 255 21.34 6.45 14.14
C GLU A 255 21.75 6.68 15.60
N SER A 256 22.37 5.69 16.25
CA SER A 256 22.90 5.78 17.61
C SER A 256 24.25 6.47 17.74
N ASP A 257 25.06 6.52 16.67
CA ASP A 257 26.46 6.98 16.73
C ASP A 257 26.62 8.45 16.32
N LEU A 258 25.67 9.05 15.59
CA LEU A 258 25.83 10.40 15.02
C LEU A 258 26.02 11.47 16.10
N GLY A 259 25.27 11.40 17.19
CA GLY A 259 25.42 12.32 18.31
C GLY A 259 26.78 12.14 19.01
N GLN A 260 27.22 10.91 19.21
CA GLN A 260 28.50 10.62 19.88
C GLN A 260 29.70 10.95 18.99
N GLU A 261 29.63 10.66 17.70
CA GLU A 261 30.67 10.94 16.71
C GLU A 261 30.81 12.45 16.47
N PHE A 262 29.69 13.17 16.33
CA PHE A 262 29.68 14.63 16.26
C PHE A 262 30.26 15.27 17.53
N LEU A 263 29.82 14.84 18.72
CA LEU A 263 30.36 15.32 19.99
C LEU A 263 31.85 15.00 20.13
N GLN A 264 32.32 13.84 19.65
CA GLN A 264 33.74 13.50 19.63
C GLN A 264 34.56 14.36 18.66
N GLU A 265 34.05 14.63 17.45
CA GLU A 265 34.73 15.52 16.50
C GLU A 265 34.76 16.95 17.02
N TRP A 266 33.64 17.46 17.55
CA TRP A 266 33.58 18.78 18.15
C TRP A 266 34.53 18.89 19.34
N ALA A 267 34.56 17.89 20.23
CA ALA A 267 35.51 17.86 21.35
C ALA A 267 36.97 17.92 20.89
N LYS A 268 37.33 17.22 19.80
CA LYS A 268 38.67 17.28 19.21
C LYS A 268 39.01 18.67 18.65
N VAL A 269 38.05 19.35 18.02
CA VAL A 269 38.24 20.70 17.44
C VAL A 269 38.33 21.76 18.53
N SER A 270 37.50 21.65 19.57
CA SER A 270 37.41 22.60 20.69
C SER A 270 38.46 22.37 21.78
N GLY A 271 39.26 21.30 21.68
CA GLY A 271 40.27 20.94 22.68
C GLY A 271 39.70 20.39 23.99
N VAL A 272 38.45 19.92 23.99
CA VAL A 272 37.76 19.33 25.14
C VAL A 272 38.04 17.83 25.18
N ASP A 273 38.26 17.27 26.38
CA ASP A 273 38.62 15.86 26.54
C ASP A 273 37.45 14.93 26.07
N PRO A 274 37.65 14.11 25.02
CA PRO A 274 36.55 13.37 24.38
C PRO A 274 35.93 12.30 25.30
N LYS A 275 36.66 11.88 26.34
CA LYS A 275 36.17 10.91 27.34
C LYS A 275 35.06 11.48 28.24
N ILE A 276 35.02 12.79 28.44
CA ILE A 276 33.99 13.47 29.24
C ILE A 276 32.66 13.50 28.46
N MET A 277 32.74 13.62 27.13
CA MET A 277 31.57 13.59 26.26
C MET A 277 31.05 12.18 25.94
N SER A 278 31.81 11.14 26.27
CA SER A 278 31.41 9.73 26.06
C SER A 278 31.02 9.00 27.35
N SER A 279 31.18 9.61 28.53
CA SER A 279 30.84 8.99 29.81
C SER A 279 29.35 9.06 30.13
N ASP A 280 28.80 7.97 30.67
CA ASP A 280 27.37 7.82 31.02
C ASP A 280 27.00 8.43 32.39
N ASP A 281 27.94 9.18 33.01
CA ASP A 281 27.74 9.79 34.32
C ASP A 281 26.69 10.93 34.26
N PRO A 282 25.87 11.15 35.31
CA PRO A 282 24.81 12.16 35.27
C PRO A 282 25.35 13.58 35.02
N GLN A 283 26.55 13.88 35.52
CA GLN A 283 27.19 15.19 35.32
C GLN A 283 27.69 15.39 33.89
N SER A 284 28.23 14.36 33.24
CA SER A 284 28.66 14.45 31.84
C SER A 284 27.48 14.61 30.89
N ARG A 285 26.31 14.02 31.18
CA ARG A 285 25.11 14.21 30.37
C ARG A 285 24.57 15.64 30.45
N ILE A 286 24.66 16.30 31.61
CA ILE A 286 24.28 17.71 31.76
C ILE A 286 25.24 18.60 30.96
N ALA A 287 26.54 18.34 31.05
CA ALA A 287 27.55 19.07 30.30
C ALA A 287 27.38 18.89 28.78
N GLN A 288 27.05 17.67 28.31
CA GLN A 288 26.74 17.40 26.90
C GLN A 288 25.52 18.19 26.42
N LEU A 289 24.43 18.22 27.22
CA LEU A 289 23.22 18.96 26.87
C LEU A 289 23.45 20.47 26.83
N GLN A 290 24.22 21.02 27.78
CA GLN A 290 24.59 22.43 27.76
C GLN A 290 25.46 22.76 26.54
N THR A 291 26.45 21.92 26.24
CA THR A 291 27.31 22.10 25.07
C THR A 291 26.51 22.03 23.76
N LEU A 292 25.58 21.09 23.64
CA LEU A 292 24.67 21.00 22.48
C LEU A 292 23.79 22.23 22.36
N GLN A 293 23.31 22.78 23.48
CA GLN A 293 22.48 23.98 23.50
C GLN A 293 23.27 25.22 23.06
N ASP A 294 24.53 25.34 23.50
CA ASP A 294 25.42 26.43 23.08
C ASP A 294 25.75 26.33 21.58
N ILE A 295 26.07 25.14 21.07
CA ILE A 295 26.30 24.91 19.63
C ILE A 295 25.05 25.26 18.81
N LEU A 296 23.86 24.98 19.33
CA LEU A 296 22.60 25.30 18.66
C LEU A 296 22.36 26.81 18.58
N MET A 297 22.63 27.55 19.66
CA MET A 297 22.58 29.02 19.64
C MET A 297 23.57 29.61 18.65
N ASP A 298 24.82 29.15 18.67
CA ASP A 298 25.87 29.65 17.76
C ASP A 298 25.51 29.37 16.29
N ALA A 299 24.89 28.22 16.01
CA ALA A 299 24.42 27.88 14.67
C ALA A 299 23.19 28.69 14.23
N GLU A 300 22.32 29.09 15.17
CA GLU A 300 21.14 29.94 14.91
C GLU A 300 21.55 31.39 14.63
N ASP A 301 22.64 31.84 15.25
CA ASP A 301 23.23 33.17 15.06
C ASP A 301 24.16 33.25 13.82
N ASP A 302 24.47 32.13 13.15
CA ASP A 302 25.27 32.12 11.94
C ASP A 302 24.56 32.83 10.78
N GLU A 303 25.20 33.87 10.22
CA GLU A 303 24.69 34.67 9.11
C GLU A 303 24.32 33.83 7.87
N VAL A 304 25.05 32.74 7.61
CA VAL A 304 24.79 31.83 6.50
C VAL A 304 23.50 31.04 6.76
N TYR A 305 23.32 30.56 7.99
CA TYR A 305 22.12 29.81 8.38
C TYR A 305 20.87 30.67 8.28
N GLN A 306 20.91 31.91 8.77
CA GLN A 306 19.81 32.87 8.68
C GLN A 306 19.47 33.26 7.23
N THR A 307 20.48 33.35 6.36
CA THR A 307 20.27 33.68 4.94
C THR A 307 19.55 32.55 4.21
N VAL A 308 19.92 31.29 4.49
CA VAL A 308 19.29 30.10 3.88
C VAL A 308 17.86 29.89 4.40
N THR A 309 17.61 30.05 5.70
CA THR A 309 16.26 29.90 6.27
C THR A 309 15.31 30.99 5.77
N ARG A 310 15.77 32.24 5.62
CA ARG A 310 14.97 33.31 5.02
C ARG A 310 14.58 33.02 3.57
N HIS A 311 15.43 32.34 2.80
CA HIS A 311 15.12 31.93 1.42
C HIS A 311 14.19 30.72 1.32
N LEU A 312 14.12 29.86 2.33
CA LEU A 312 13.17 28.75 2.39
C LEU A 312 11.78 29.17 2.89
N ALA A 313 11.69 30.30 3.61
CA ALA A 313 10.44 30.84 4.14
C ALA A 313 9.70 31.81 3.19
N SER A 314 10.31 32.15 2.04
CA SER A 314 9.72 32.97 0.97
C SER A 314 9.20 32.12 -0.19
#